data_AF-A0A252AGG4-F1
#
_entry.id   AF-A0A252AGG4-F1
#
_cell.length_a   1.000
_cell.length_b   1.000
_cell.length_c   1.000
_cell.angle_alpha   90.00
_cell.angle_beta   90.00
_cell.angle_gamma   90.00
#
_symmetry.space_group_name_H-M   'P 1'
#
loop_
_entity.id
_entity.type
_entity.pdbx_description
1 polymer ?
#
loop_
_entity_poly.entity_id
_entity_poly.type
_entity_poly.pdbx_seq_one_letter_code
_entity_poly.pdbx_strand_id
1 'polypeptide(L)'
;MQITASNPQNIILGAATSRTSADDVARIVALREAGLSLRQIGSQTGRCMEGVRQVLIRVRDAKKGLPAAGIVSQDENIEVDLLASRREPMKAGHPIAVNAIWRGLQKWRFAS
;
A
#
# COMPACT_ATOMS: atom_id res chain seq x y z
N MET A 1 -3.42 -30.14 14.25
CA MET A 1 -2.28 -29.56 15.00
C MET A 1 -2.20 -28.09 14.64
N GLN A 2 -2.68 -27.24 15.55
CA GLN A 2 -2.79 -25.79 15.34
C GLN A 2 -1.46 -25.12 15.67
N ILE A 3 -0.78 -24.54 14.69
CA ILE A 3 0.33 -23.62 14.91
C ILE A 3 -0.25 -22.21 14.93
N THR A 4 -1.07 -21.92 15.93
CA THR A 4 -1.63 -20.60 16.22
C THR A 4 -0.71 -19.88 17.20
N ALA A 5 0.49 -19.57 16.74
CA ALA A 5 1.33 -18.57 17.37
C ALA A 5 1.56 -17.51 16.29
N SER A 6 1.03 -16.31 16.55
CA SER A 6 1.37 -15.06 15.88
C SER A 6 2.88 -14.81 15.99
N ASN A 7 3.68 -15.53 15.20
CA ASN A 7 5.13 -15.48 15.27
C ASN A 7 5.57 -14.19 14.56
N PRO A 8 6.18 -13.22 15.26
CA PRO A 8 6.67 -11.99 14.64
C PRO A 8 7.62 -12.27 13.47
N GLN A 9 8.33 -13.40 13.51
CA GLN A 9 9.21 -13.83 12.43
C GLN A 9 8.44 -14.13 11.13
N ASN A 10 7.22 -14.70 11.22
CA ASN A 10 6.42 -15.03 10.04
C ASN A 10 5.86 -13.75 9.36
N ILE A 11 5.52 -12.73 10.15
CA ILE A 11 5.11 -11.41 9.65
C ILE A 11 6.28 -10.73 8.92
N ILE A 12 7.48 -10.78 9.50
CA ILE A 12 8.69 -10.18 8.91
C ILE A 12 9.07 -10.91 7.61
N LEU A 13 8.98 -12.24 7.59
CA LEU A 13 9.19 -13.06 6.39
C LEU A 13 8.15 -12.76 5.30
N GLY A 14 6.88 -12.62 5.66
CA GLY A 14 5.81 -12.29 4.71
C GLY A 14 5.91 -10.88 4.11
N ALA A 15 6.57 -9.95 4.80
CA ALA A 15 6.81 -8.59 4.32
C ALA A 15 8.12 -8.43 3.53
N ALA A 16 9.00 -9.44 3.54
CA ALA A 16 10.23 -9.45 2.77
C ALA A 16 9.96 -9.54 1.25
N THR A 17 10.89 -9.03 0.43
CA THR A 17 10.81 -9.10 -1.04
C THR A 17 12.20 -9.35 -1.61
N SER A 18 12.33 -9.65 -2.91
CA SER A 18 13.64 -9.91 -3.55
C SER A 18 14.66 -8.78 -3.36
N ARG A 19 14.20 -7.55 -3.08
CA ARG A 19 15.03 -6.36 -2.78
C ARG A 19 15.05 -5.93 -1.31
N THR A 20 14.35 -6.63 -0.41
CA THR A 20 14.30 -6.27 1.01
C THR A 20 14.39 -7.54 1.83
N SER A 21 15.52 -7.73 2.50
CA SER A 21 15.74 -8.89 3.35
C SER A 21 14.82 -8.83 4.58
N ALA A 22 14.56 -9.99 5.18
CA ALA A 22 13.82 -10.07 6.44
C ALA A 22 14.50 -9.26 7.56
N ASP A 23 15.84 -9.22 7.57
CA ASP A 23 16.62 -8.41 8.52
C ASP A 23 16.37 -6.90 8.34
N ASP A 24 16.33 -6.43 7.10
CA ASP A 24 15.97 -5.03 6.78
C ASP A 24 14.57 -4.67 7.28
N VAL A 25 13.60 -5.57 7.07
CA VAL A 25 12.22 -5.37 7.55
C VAL A 25 12.20 -5.30 9.07
N ALA A 26 12.88 -6.22 9.76
CA ALA A 26 12.96 -6.23 11.22
C ALA A 26 13.56 -4.93 11.76
N ARG A 27 14.66 -4.44 11.16
CA ARG A 27 15.29 -3.17 11.55
C ARG A 27 14.36 -1.97 11.36
N ILE A 28 13.67 -1.90 10.23
CA ILE A 28 12.70 -0.81 9.95
C ILE A 28 11.56 -0.81 10.97
N VAL A 29 11.03 -1.99 11.31
CA VAL A 29 9.96 -2.12 12.32
C VAL A 29 10.45 -1.71 13.70
N ALA A 30 11.62 -2.18 14.13
CA ALA A 30 12.21 -1.82 15.42
C ALA A 30 12.43 -0.30 15.56
N LEU A 31 12.94 0.36 14.51
CA LEU A 31 13.11 1.81 14.50
C LEU A 31 11.77 2.57 14.53
N ARG A 32 10.74 2.02 13.89
CA ARG A 32 9.39 2.60 13.94
C ARG A 32 8.77 2.46 15.33
N GLU A 33 8.97 1.32 15.99
CA GLU A 33 8.52 1.09 17.37
C GLU A 33 9.28 1.97 18.38
N ALA A 34 10.54 2.30 18.10
CA ALA A 34 11.31 3.30 18.85
C ALA A 34 10.85 4.76 18.60
N GLY A 35 9.82 4.98 17.77
CA GLY A 35 9.23 6.30 17.54
C GLY A 35 9.97 7.19 16.53
N LEU A 36 10.90 6.64 15.74
CA LEU A 36 11.60 7.43 14.73
C LEU A 36 10.69 7.78 13.54
N SER A 37 10.88 8.98 13.00
CA SER A 37 10.19 9.42 11.78
C SER A 37 10.67 8.65 10.54
N LEU A 38 9.84 8.58 9.50
CA LEU A 38 10.19 7.94 8.22
C LEU A 38 11.50 8.47 7.62
N ARG A 39 11.76 9.79 7.78
CA ARG A 39 12.98 10.44 7.31
C ARG A 39 14.22 9.95 8.06
N GLN A 40 14.13 9.83 9.38
CA GLN A 40 15.23 9.34 10.22
C GLN A 40 15.50 7.85 9.94
N ILE A 41 14.45 7.04 9.80
CA ILE A 41 14.57 5.62 9.44
C ILE A 41 15.24 5.48 8.08
N GLY A 42 14.81 6.25 7.07
CA GLY A 42 15.41 6.25 5.74
C GLY A 42 16.90 6.62 5.76
N SER A 43 17.27 7.63 6.56
CA SER A 43 18.66 8.03 6.75
C SER A 43 19.53 6.93 7.39
N GLN A 44 19.00 6.16 8.34
CA GLN A 44 19.74 5.10 9.02
C GLN A 44 19.83 3.81 8.21
N THR A 45 18.79 3.51 7.43
CA THR A 45 18.68 2.28 6.62
C THR A 45 19.16 2.45 5.19
N GLY A 46 19.54 3.67 4.78
CA GLY A 46 19.95 3.97 3.40
C GLY A 46 18.80 3.90 2.39
N ARG A 47 17.55 4.12 2.83
CA ARG A 47 16.34 4.04 1.99
C ARG A 47 15.64 5.37 1.84
N CYS A 48 14.94 5.55 0.72
CA CYS A 48 14.03 6.68 0.56
C CYS A 48 12.81 6.54 1.49
N MET A 49 12.19 7.67 1.84
CA MET A 49 11.01 7.69 2.73
C MET A 49 9.87 6.81 2.21
N GLU A 50 9.64 6.82 0.89
CA GLU A 50 8.61 5.97 0.27
C GLU A 50 8.95 4.48 0.38
N GLY A 51 10.23 4.11 0.24
CA GLY A 51 10.68 2.73 0.43
C GLY A 51 10.42 2.23 1.85
N VAL A 52 10.65 3.08 2.86
CA VAL A 52 10.31 2.77 4.26
C VAL A 52 8.80 2.66 4.45
N ARG A 53 8.02 3.59 3.90
CA ARG A 53 6.54 3.58 3.96
C ARG A 53 5.97 2.27 3.40
N GLN A 54 6.44 1.83 2.24
CA GLN A 54 6.00 0.59 1.60
C GLN A 54 6.34 -0.66 2.42
N VAL A 55 7.49 -0.70 3.10
CA VAL A 55 7.83 -1.82 4.00
C VAL A 55 6.86 -1.90 5.18
N LEU A 56 6.59 -0.77 5.83
CA LEU A 56 5.67 -0.71 6.97
C LEU A 56 4.23 -1.09 6.57
N ILE A 57 3.77 -0.68 5.39
CA ILE A 57 2.47 -1.09 4.84
C ILE A 57 2.41 -2.62 4.71
N ARG A 58 3.42 -3.24 4.09
CA ARG A 58 3.46 -4.72 3.94
C ARG A 58 3.46 -5.44 5.29
N VAL A 59 4.21 -4.94 6.27
CA VAL A 59 4.20 -5.50 7.63
C VAL A 59 2.83 -5.40 8.27
N ARG A 60 2.16 -4.24 8.14
CA ARG A 60 0.79 -4.04 8.65
C ARG A 60 -0.20 -4.96 7.95
N ASP A 61 -0.10 -5.10 6.63
CA ASP A 61 -1.00 -5.94 5.85
C ASP A 61 -0.76 -7.44 6.17
N ALA A 62 0.49 -7.85 6.38
CA ALA A 62 0.84 -9.19 6.87
C ALA A 62 0.32 -9.44 8.30
N LYS A 63 0.37 -8.43 9.18
CA LYS A 63 -0.29 -8.50 10.51
C LYS A 63 -1.81 -8.66 10.38
N LYS A 64 -2.43 -8.01 9.40
CA LYS A 64 -3.88 -8.05 9.14
C LYS A 64 -4.35 -9.31 8.40
N GLY A 65 -3.46 -9.95 7.63
CA GLY A 65 -3.74 -11.17 6.86
C GLY A 65 -3.70 -12.47 7.68
N LEU A 66 -3.29 -12.44 8.95
CA LEU A 66 -3.59 -13.50 9.90
C LEU A 66 -5.09 -13.43 10.24
N PRO A 67 -5.84 -14.55 10.28
CA PRO A 67 -7.29 -14.55 10.12
C PRO A 67 -7.99 -13.88 11.31
N ALA A 68 -8.28 -12.60 11.15
CA ALA A 68 -9.43 -11.95 11.74
C ALA A 68 -10.28 -11.47 10.56
N ALA A 69 -11.30 -12.27 10.25
CA ALA A 69 -12.39 -11.85 9.38
C ALA A 69 -12.86 -10.46 9.80
N GLY A 70 -12.81 -9.52 8.84
CA GLY A 70 -13.45 -8.21 8.88
C GLY A 70 -13.51 -7.49 10.23
N ILE A 71 -12.61 -6.53 10.46
CA ILE A 71 -12.95 -5.19 10.93
C ILE A 71 -11.87 -4.23 10.43
N VAL A 72 -12.34 -3.18 9.77
CA VAL A 72 -11.58 -2.05 9.25
C VAL A 72 -11.22 -1.16 10.44
N SER A 73 -10.01 -1.29 10.99
CA SER A 73 -9.47 -0.29 11.94
C SER A 73 -8.93 0.91 11.16
N GLN A 74 -9.89 1.75 10.82
CA GLN A 74 -9.91 3.21 10.78
C GLN A 74 -8.79 3.87 11.63
N ASP A 75 -7.67 4.29 11.04
CA ASP A 75 -6.84 5.39 11.60
C ASP A 75 -5.87 6.06 10.60
N GLU A 76 -5.58 5.46 9.43
CA GLU A 76 -4.84 6.13 8.34
C GLU A 76 -5.64 6.20 7.02
N ASN A 77 -6.97 6.14 7.10
CA ASN A 77 -7.82 6.27 5.91
C ASN A 77 -7.96 7.73 5.44
N ILE A 78 -7.46 8.72 6.17
CA ILE A 78 -7.75 10.13 5.86
C ILE A 78 -6.99 10.62 4.61
N GLU A 79 -5.83 10.04 4.26
CA GLU A 79 -5.03 10.58 3.14
C GLU A 79 -5.34 9.92 1.77
N VAL A 80 -5.72 8.64 1.75
CA VAL A 80 -6.00 7.90 0.50
C VAL A 80 -7.49 7.94 0.14
N ASP A 81 -8.37 8.11 1.14
CA ASP A 81 -9.82 8.25 0.93
C ASP A 81 -10.19 9.62 0.33
N LEU A 82 -9.39 10.68 0.52
CA LEU A 82 -9.67 11.99 -0.06
C LEU A 82 -9.59 12.01 -1.60
N LEU A 83 -8.73 11.18 -2.22
CA LEU A 83 -8.68 11.03 -3.68
C LEU A 83 -9.66 9.97 -4.20
N ALA A 84 -9.97 8.95 -3.42
CA ALA A 84 -10.96 7.94 -3.78
C ALA A 84 -12.39 8.50 -3.71
N SER A 85 -12.73 9.24 -2.65
CA SER A 85 -14.00 9.95 -2.49
C SER A 85 -14.19 11.10 -3.49
N ARG A 86 -13.12 11.68 -4.06
CA ARG A 86 -13.22 12.66 -5.16
C ARG A 86 -13.44 12.04 -6.54
N ARG A 87 -13.32 10.71 -6.67
CA ARG A 87 -13.56 9.99 -7.93
C ARG A 87 -14.94 9.35 -7.91
N GLU A 88 -15.96 10.13 -7.57
CA GLU A 88 -17.32 9.74 -7.89
C GLU A 88 -17.36 9.50 -9.42
N PRO A 89 -17.71 8.29 -9.89
CA PRO A 89 -17.71 8.00 -11.32
C PRO A 89 -18.61 9.02 -12.01
N MET A 90 -18.07 9.71 -13.03
CA MET A 90 -18.84 10.69 -13.79
C MET A 90 -20.14 10.04 -14.27
N LYS A 91 -21.27 10.70 -14.00
CA LYS A 91 -22.59 10.20 -14.43
C LYS A 91 -22.57 9.87 -15.93
N ALA A 92 -23.23 8.78 -16.30
CA ALA A 92 -23.37 8.41 -17.71
C ALA A 92 -23.93 9.60 -18.51
N GLY A 93 -23.30 9.94 -19.63
CA GLY A 93 -23.64 11.11 -20.44
C GLY A 93 -22.87 12.40 -20.11
N HIS A 94 -21.96 12.39 -19.12
CA HIS A 94 -21.11 13.55 -18.85
C HIS A 94 -20.25 13.91 -20.08
N PRO A 95 -20.23 15.17 -20.54
CA PRO A 95 -19.61 15.55 -21.82
C PRO A 95 -18.11 15.22 -21.88
N ILE A 96 -17.41 15.28 -20.74
CA ILE A 96 -16.00 14.90 -20.65
C ILE A 96 -15.80 13.40 -20.88
N ALA A 97 -16.65 12.55 -20.30
CA ALA A 97 -16.58 11.10 -20.48
C ALA A 97 -16.92 10.70 -21.93
N VAL A 98 -17.98 11.29 -22.50
CA VAL A 98 -18.41 11.05 -23.89
C VAL A 98 -17.32 11.49 -24.88
N ASN A 99 -16.71 12.66 -24.69
CA ASN A 99 -15.63 13.14 -25.54
C ASN A 99 -14.37 12.28 -25.46
N ALA A 100 -14.03 11.78 -24.26
CA ALA A 100 -12.88 10.89 -24.08
C ALA A 100 -13.09 9.56 -24.81
N ILE A 101 -14.29 8.97 -24.71
CA ILE A 101 -14.66 7.75 -25.43
C ILE A 101 -14.57 7.98 -26.95
N TRP A 102 -15.16 9.08 -27.45
CA TRP A 102 -15.14 9.40 -28.87
C TRP A 102 -13.74 9.60 -29.44
N ARG A 103 -12.87 10.34 -28.73
CA ARG A 103 -11.46 10.51 -29.11
C ARG A 103 -10.69 9.19 -29.11
N GLY A 104 -11.00 8.28 -28.19
CA GLY A 104 -10.46 6.93 -28.17
C GLY A 104 -10.85 6.14 -29.42
N LEU A 105 -12.12 6.20 -29.81
CA LEU A 105 -12.66 5.52 -30.99
C LEU A 105 -12.14 6.11 -32.31
N GLN A 106 -11.90 7.42 -32.39
CA GLN A 106 -11.29 8.05 -33.57
C GLN A 106 -9.94 7.45 -33.93
N LYS A 107 -9.13 7.03 -32.95
CA LYS A 107 -7.82 6.39 -33.20
C LYS A 107 -7.95 5.09 -34.00
N TRP A 108 -9.09 4.41 -33.91
CA TRP A 108 -9.36 3.15 -34.60
C TRP A 108 -10.08 3.36 -35.93
N ARG A 109 -10.64 4.54 -36.17
CA ARG A 109 -11.41 4.86 -37.38
C ARG A 109 -10.53 5.20 -38.59
N PHE A 110 -9.26 5.50 -38.35
CA PHE A 110 -8.25 5.79 -39.39
C PHE A 110 -7.25 4.64 -39.60
N ALA A 111 -7.51 3.48 -39.01
CA ALA A 111 -6.66 2.29 -39.14
C ALA A 111 -7.19 1.31 -40.22
N SER A 112 -7.86 1.82 -41.25
CA SER A 112 -8.40 1.06 -42.39
C SER A 112 -7.95 1.69 -43.70
#